data_AF-A0A0W8F7U9-F1
#
_entry.id   AF-A0A0W8F7U9-F1
#
_cell.length_a   1.000
_cell.length_b   1.000
_cell.length_c   1.000
_cell.angle_alpha   90.00
_cell.angle_beta   90.00
_cell.angle_gamma   90.00
#
_symmetry.space_group_name_H-M   'P 1'
#
loop_
_entity.id
_entity.type
_entity.pdbx_description
1 polymer ?
#
loop_
_entity_poly.entity_id
_entity_poly.type
_entity_poly.pdbx_seq_one_letter_code
_entity_poly.pdbx_strand_id
1 'polypeptide(L)'
;MDLGQKILLYESMKKNVGLITLISIFIPGGGQIYLGEYLKGLLILLLAWLVLPWLYGIYDAHTTASGFNRELHDLIYPGQMLVEAESLKIPVQEE
;
A
#
# COMPACT_ATOMS: atom_id res chain seq x y z
N MET A 1 -1.62 -18.44 -45.91
CA MET A 1 -0.60 -18.77 -44.88
C MET A 1 -0.96 -20.13 -44.30
N ASP A 2 -0.08 -21.09 -44.51
CA ASP A 2 -0.25 -22.49 -44.09
C ASP A 2 -0.21 -22.63 -42.55
N LEU A 3 -0.81 -23.70 -42.01
CA LEU A 3 -0.90 -23.93 -40.57
C LEU A 3 0.49 -24.04 -39.92
N GLY A 4 1.46 -24.68 -40.60
CA GLY A 4 2.84 -24.76 -40.14
C GLY A 4 3.51 -23.39 -40.03
N GLN A 5 3.25 -22.50 -40.99
CA GLN A 5 3.74 -21.12 -40.97
C GLN A 5 3.17 -20.33 -39.79
N LYS A 6 1.88 -20.53 -39.45
CA LYS A 6 1.24 -19.88 -38.29
C LYS A 6 1.87 -20.29 -36.96
N ILE A 7 2.18 -21.57 -36.80
CA ILE A 7 2.77 -22.13 -35.57
C ILE A 7 4.20 -21.60 -35.38
N LEU A 8 5.01 -21.61 -36.44
CA LEU A 8 6.38 -21.06 -36.40
C LEU A 8 6.38 -19.56 -36.09
N LEU A 9 5.42 -18.81 -36.67
CA LEU A 9 5.27 -17.38 -36.38
C LEU A 9 4.90 -17.13 -34.91
N TYR A 10 3.99 -17.95 -34.36
CA TYR A 10 3.58 -17.86 -32.96
C TYR A 10 4.74 -18.12 -32.00
N GLU A 11 5.49 -19.20 -32.20
CA GLU A 11 6.61 -19.54 -31.31
C GLU A 11 7.73 -18.48 -31.37
N SER A 12 7.96 -17.88 -32.55
CA SER A 12 8.89 -16.76 -32.74
C SER A 12 8.45 -15.47 -32.03
N MET A 13 7.15 -15.15 -32.08
CA MET A 13 6.58 -13.93 -31.52
C MET A 13 6.24 -14.04 -30.02
N LYS A 14 6.28 -15.26 -29.46
CA LYS A 14 5.93 -15.55 -28.08
C LYS A 14 6.89 -14.86 -27.13
N LYS A 15 6.38 -13.91 -26.35
CA LYS A 15 7.14 -13.22 -25.31
C LYS A 15 7.28 -14.12 -24.07
N ASN A 16 8.46 -14.09 -23.44
CA ASN A 16 8.72 -14.85 -22.22
C ASN A 16 8.06 -14.17 -21.00
N VAL A 17 7.02 -14.80 -20.46
CA VAL A 17 6.26 -14.32 -19.30
C VAL A 17 7.16 -14.12 -18.08
N GLY A 18 8.09 -15.05 -17.82
CA GLY A 18 8.98 -14.96 -16.66
C GLY A 18 9.90 -13.74 -16.71
N LEU A 19 10.35 -13.36 -17.91
CA LEU A 19 11.22 -12.21 -18.11
C LEU A 19 10.47 -10.89 -17.91
N ILE A 20 9.20 -10.83 -18.34
CA ILE A 20 8.29 -9.69 -18.12
C ILE A 20 8.06 -9.48 -16.62
N THR A 21 7.81 -10.56 -15.88
CA THR A 21 7.58 -10.50 -14.44
C THR A 21 8.83 -10.03 -13.70
N LEU A 22 10.01 -10.57 -14.04
CA LEU A 22 11.28 -10.15 -13.43
C LEU A 22 11.53 -8.65 -13.60
N ILE A 23 11.39 -8.11 -14.82
CA ILE A 23 11.59 -6.68 -15.08
C ILE A 23 10.58 -5.83 -14.29
N SER A 24 9.35 -6.31 -14.12
CA SER A 24 8.30 -5.57 -13.39
C SER A 24 8.56 -5.44 -11.89
N ILE A 25 9.31 -6.38 -11.29
CA ILE A 25 9.65 -6.36 -9.87
C ILE A 25 10.67 -5.26 -9.58
N PHE A 26 11.64 -5.06 -10.46
CA PHE A 26 12.72 -4.08 -10.25
C PHE A 26 12.37 -2.68 -10.76
N ILE A 27 11.58 -2.59 -11.82
CA ILE A 27 11.24 -1.31 -12.46
C ILE A 27 9.70 -1.22 -12.53
N PRO A 28 9.07 -0.31 -11.76
CA PRO A 28 7.65 -0.05 -11.89
C PRO A 28 7.31 0.32 -13.33
N GLY A 29 6.38 -0.40 -13.94
CA GLY A 29 5.98 -0.19 -15.34
C GLY A 29 6.91 -0.82 -16.39
N GLY A 30 8.05 -1.41 -16.00
CA GLY A 30 9.01 -2.02 -16.92
C GLY A 30 8.45 -3.20 -17.72
N GLY A 31 7.62 -4.05 -17.11
CA GLY A 31 6.97 -5.15 -17.85
C GLY A 31 5.97 -4.67 -18.90
N GLN A 32 5.28 -3.57 -18.65
CA GLN A 32 4.35 -2.96 -19.62
C GLN A 32 5.09 -2.39 -20.82
N ILE A 33 6.25 -1.75 -20.59
CA ILE A 33 7.16 -1.29 -21.65
C ILE A 33 7.65 -2.48 -22.49
N TYR A 34 8.03 -3.59 -21.86
CA TYR A 34 8.49 -4.80 -22.57
C TYR A 34 7.39 -5.46 -23.42
N LEU A 35 6.13 -5.34 -22.98
CA LEU A 35 4.95 -5.79 -23.72
C LEU A 35 4.63 -4.90 -24.93
N GLY A 36 5.25 -3.72 -25.04
CA GLY A 36 4.99 -2.71 -26.06
C GLY A 36 3.92 -1.69 -25.65
N GLU A 37 3.39 -1.77 -24.43
CA GLU A 37 2.41 -0.82 -23.89
C GLU A 37 3.10 0.37 -23.21
N TYR A 38 3.84 1.15 -24.01
CA TYR A 38 4.70 2.24 -23.52
C TYR A 38 3.96 3.27 -22.67
N LEU A 39 2.75 3.69 -23.09
CA LEU A 39 1.98 4.69 -22.35
C LEU A 39 1.59 4.19 -20.95
N LYS A 40 1.14 2.94 -20.85
CA LYS A 40 0.80 2.32 -19.56
C LYS A 40 2.03 2.18 -18.68
N GLY A 41 3.14 1.71 -19.25
CA GLY A 41 4.40 1.58 -18.52
C GLY A 41 4.93 2.91 -18.00
N LEU A 42 4.87 3.97 -18.82
CA LEU A 42 5.29 5.31 -18.42
C LEU A 42 4.41 5.89 -17.31
N LEU A 43 3.08 5.72 -17.40
CA LEU A 43 2.17 6.16 -16.34
C LEU A 43 2.49 5.46 -15.01
N ILE A 44 2.70 4.14 -15.03
CA ILE A 44 3.04 3.39 -13.81
C ILE A 44 4.38 3.87 -13.25
N LEU A 45 5.39 4.08 -14.09
CA LEU A 45 6.69 4.59 -13.65
C LEU A 45 6.57 5.97 -12.98
N LEU A 46 5.78 6.87 -13.54
CA LEU A 46 5.56 8.23 -13.02
C LEU A 46 4.68 8.27 -11.76
N LEU A 47 3.80 7.29 -11.57
CA LEU A 47 2.86 7.25 -10.44
C LEU A 47 3.32 6.34 -9.30
N ALA A 48 4.30 5.47 -9.53
CA ALA A 48 4.77 4.49 -8.53
C ALA A 48 5.21 5.13 -7.21
N TRP A 49 5.83 6.30 -7.25
CA TRP A 49 6.28 7.01 -6.05
C TRP A 49 5.11 7.56 -5.19
N LEU A 50 3.91 7.72 -5.76
CA LEU A 50 2.73 8.26 -5.08
C LEU A 50 2.20 7.32 -3.98
N VAL A 51 2.61 6.05 -4.00
CA VAL A 51 2.29 5.07 -2.96
C VAL A 51 2.83 5.51 -1.60
N LEU A 52 4.00 6.16 -1.54
CA LEU A 52 4.61 6.59 -0.28
C LEU A 52 3.83 7.73 0.40
N PRO A 53 3.53 8.86 -0.27
CA PRO A 53 2.66 9.89 0.29
C PRO A 53 1.27 9.37 0.68
N TRP A 54 0.71 8.44 -0.10
CA TRP A 54 -0.59 7.85 0.19
C TRP A 54 -0.57 7.05 1.49
N LEU A 55 0.43 6.18 1.69
CA LEU A 55 0.60 5.44 2.95
C LEU A 55 0.87 6.38 4.13
N TYR A 56 1.68 7.42 3.93
CA TYR A 56 1.93 8.43 4.95
C TYR A 56 0.64 9.15 5.37
N GLY A 57 -0.21 9.52 4.41
CA GLY A 57 -1.49 10.18 4.70
C GLY A 57 -2.43 9.33 5.54
N ILE A 58 -2.43 8.00 5.34
CA ILE A 58 -3.22 7.08 6.18
C ILE A 58 -2.69 7.07 7.62
N TYR A 59 -1.37 6.98 7.78
CA TYR A 59 -0.72 7.02 9.10
C TYR A 59 -1.00 8.34 9.83
N ASP A 60 -0.82 9.46 9.14
CA ASP A 60 -1.01 10.81 9.67
C ASP A 60 -2.48 11.08 10.08
N ALA A 61 -3.44 10.61 9.28
CA ALA A 61 -4.86 10.71 9.62
C ALA A 61 -5.19 9.90 10.90
N HIS A 62 -4.64 8.70 11.03
CA HIS A 62 -4.85 7.86 12.21
C HIS A 62 -4.27 8.47 13.48
N THR A 63 -3.03 8.97 13.43
CA THR A 63 -2.37 9.59 14.59
C THR A 63 -3.08 10.88 15.00
N THR A 64 -3.49 11.70 14.03
CA THR A 64 -4.23 12.94 14.28
C THR A 64 -5.59 12.67 14.92
N ALA A 65 -6.37 11.72 14.40
CA ALA A 65 -7.66 11.35 14.98
C ALA A 65 -7.51 10.80 16.40
N SER A 66 -6.48 10.00 16.67
CA SER A 66 -6.20 9.47 18.01
C SER A 66 -5.82 10.57 19.01
N GLY A 67 -5.07 11.59 18.55
CA GLY A 67 -4.74 12.77 19.33
C GLY A 67 -5.99 13.57 19.70
N PHE A 68 -6.82 13.86 18.70
CA PHE A 68 -8.07 14.61 18.88
C PHE A 68 -9.06 13.89 19.80
N ASN A 69 -9.22 12.58 19.65
CA ASN A 69 -10.12 11.79 20.51
C ASN A 69 -9.69 11.81 21.98
N ARG A 70 -8.37 11.79 22.25
CA ARG A 70 -7.84 11.89 23.62
C ARG A 70 -8.14 13.26 24.23
N GLU A 71 -7.90 14.32 23.47
CA GLU A 71 -8.18 15.69 23.92
C GLU A 71 -9.69 15.89 24.14
N LEU A 72 -10.53 15.39 23.25
CA LEU A 72 -11.98 15.44 23.39
C LEU A 72 -12.46 14.66 24.63
N HIS A 73 -11.88 13.49 24.90
CA HIS A 73 -12.17 12.70 26.09
C HIS A 73 -11.84 13.49 27.37
N ASP A 74 -10.68 14.14 27.41
CA ASP A 74 -10.23 14.95 28.56
C ASP A 74 -11.13 16.17 28.79
N LEU A 75 -11.66 16.78 27.72
CA LEU A 75 -12.58 17.92 27.80
C LEU A 75 -14.00 17.52 28.24
N ILE A 76 -14.51 16.36 27.80
CA ILE A 76 -15.86 15.89 28.13
C ILE A 76 -15.92 15.29 29.55
N TYR A 77 -14.86 14.63 30.00
CA TYR A 77 -14.79 13.96 31.30
C TYR A 77 -13.71 14.56 32.22
N PRO A 78 -13.81 15.85 32.57
CA PRO A 78 -12.83 16.48 33.46
C PRO A 78 -12.90 15.82 34.85
N GLY A 79 -11.78 15.23 35.29
CA GLY A 79 -11.63 14.62 36.62
C GLY A 79 -11.76 13.09 36.70
N GLN A 80 -12.23 12.39 35.65
CA GLN A 80 -12.25 10.91 35.64
C GLN A 80 -10.85 10.30 35.54
N MET A 81 -9.91 10.95 34.86
CA MET A 81 -8.51 10.50 34.72
C MET A 81 -7.77 10.38 36.06
N LEU A 82 -8.13 11.21 37.06
CA LEU A 82 -7.55 11.11 38.41
C LEU A 82 -8.12 9.91 39.17
N VAL A 83 -9.43 9.65 39.05
CA VAL A 83 -10.10 8.51 39.68
C VAL A 83 -9.63 7.19 39.05
N GLU A 84 -9.42 7.15 37.74
CA GLU A 84 -8.94 5.96 37.02
C GLU A 84 -7.44 5.71 37.27
N ALA A 85 -6.62 6.75 37.34
CA ALA A 85 -5.20 6.64 37.73
C ALA A 85 -5.02 6.26 39.21
N GLU A 86 -5.96 6.65 40.08
CA GLU A 86 -6.01 6.24 41.48
C GLU A 86 -6.53 4.80 41.62
N SER A 87 -7.55 4.40 40.85
CA SER A 87 -8.09 3.02 40.86
C SER A 87 -7.13 1.99 40.25
N LEU A 88 -6.32 2.36 39.25
CA LEU A 88 -5.24 1.52 38.71
C LEU A 88 -4.05 1.33 39.69
N LYS A 89 -3.88 2.24 40.66
CA LYS A 89 -2.86 2.13 41.71
C LYS A 89 -3.34 1.37 42.94
N ILE A 90 -4.65 1.28 43.14
CA ILE A 90 -5.24 0.39 44.14
C ILE A 90 -5.06 -1.03 43.57
N PRO A 91 -4.29 -1.92 44.23
CA PRO A 91 -4.24 -3.30 43.78
C PRO A 91 -5.67 -3.81 43.75
N VAL A 92 -6.14 -4.24 42.57
CA VAL A 92 -7.40 -4.95 42.42
C VAL A 92 -7.34 -6.13 43.39
N GLN A 93 -7.96 -5.97 44.56
CA GLN A 93 -8.27 -7.09 45.43
C GLN A 93 -9.31 -7.90 44.65
N GLU A 94 -8.85 -8.96 43.99
CA GLU A 94 -9.73 -10.04 43.57
C GLU A 94 -10.35 -10.64 44.84
N GLU A 95 -11.65 -10.42 45.02
CA GLU A 95 -12.51 -11.23 45.90
C GLU A 95 -13.08 -12.42 45.13
#